data_AF-A0A7S4M8J6-F1
#
_entry.id   AF-A0A7S4M8J6-F1
#
_cell.length_a   1.000
_cell.length_b   1.000
_cell.length_c   1.000
_cell.angle_alpha   90.00
_cell.angle_beta   90.00
_cell.angle_gamma   90.00
#
_symmetry.space_group_name_H-M   'P 1'
#
loop_
_entity.id
_entity.type
_entity.pdbx_description
1 polymer ?
#
loop_
_entity_poly.entity_id
_entity_poly.type
_entity_poly.pdbx_seq_one_letter_code
_entity_poly.pdbx_strand_id
1 'polypeptide(L)'
;PVGRIYAVKQEHLDWLSDPSEELAQIASLVSNYAEQAEKAFCKLVEDSVMQQVRRQMSLDDDTFARMMRSRTLFVDEQIMIKMNQIVQQLLDDPKRFAALNIVDKVVQLRDEILVKLNPERIFALDRRKVLKELRLRSRDEFKNLARGVISKITRTCESRLEMLSISRGKVLDGSRKKHVTGWWLKETRRTVQTFLKECGYSYEAIPKDYTNIPPDNLSIVQQNLETVMKVLDTDSQENKQLKEVIEGLKGRVYPRMDELLHDFYAVMLYAVGEEVTEQTIQDFELDTITKKLEDIQDTLDSALVRQINDMIKDV
;
A
#
# COMPACT_ATOMS: atom_id res chain seq x y z
N PRO A 1 -17.78 48.64 59.39
CA PRO A 1 -16.79 48.12 58.41
C PRO A 1 -17.32 46.83 57.76
N VAL A 2 -18.44 46.97 57.05
CA VAL A 2 -19.02 46.01 56.11
C VAL A 2 -19.48 46.91 54.98
N GLY A 3 -18.92 46.76 53.78
CA GLY A 3 -19.27 47.63 52.66
C GLY A 3 -18.12 47.91 51.71
N ARG A 4 -17.74 46.90 50.92
CA ARG A 4 -17.30 47.08 49.54
C ARG A 4 -17.92 45.96 48.71
N ILE A 5 -19.24 46.08 48.55
CA ILE A 5 -20.01 45.43 47.50
C ILE A 5 -19.50 46.06 46.20
N TYR A 6 -18.99 45.22 45.30
CA TYR A 6 -18.67 45.64 43.93
C TYR A 6 -19.97 46.04 43.23
N ALA A 7 -20.18 47.34 43.07
CA ALA A 7 -21.07 47.88 42.06
C ALA A 7 -20.38 47.71 40.69
N VAL A 8 -20.47 46.50 40.12
CA VAL A 8 -20.25 46.33 38.69
C VAL A 8 -21.44 46.97 38.00
N LYS A 9 -21.19 47.99 37.17
CA LYS A 9 -22.21 48.64 36.34
C LYS A 9 -23.01 47.58 35.58
N GLN A 10 -24.32 47.70 35.61
CA GLN A 10 -25.25 46.81 34.91
C GLN A 10 -24.98 46.77 33.39
N GLU A 11 -24.39 47.83 32.82
CA GLU A 11 -23.92 47.89 31.41
C GLU A 11 -22.71 46.98 31.11
N HIS A 12 -22.01 46.46 32.12
CA HIS A 12 -20.98 45.43 31.95
C HIS A 12 -21.48 44.00 32.24
N LEU A 13 -22.71 43.87 32.76
CA LEU A 13 -23.39 42.58 32.92
C LEU A 13 -24.09 42.15 31.63
N ASP A 14 -24.36 43.07 30.70
CA ASP A 14 -24.80 42.73 29.33
C ASP A 14 -23.69 42.10 28.47
N TRP A 15 -22.43 42.13 28.95
CA TRP A 15 -21.29 41.36 28.42
C TRP A 15 -21.13 39.97 29.06
N LEU A 16 -21.96 39.63 30.05
CA LEU A 16 -22.18 38.21 30.37
C LEU A 16 -23.06 37.65 29.25
N SER A 17 -22.42 37.38 28.12
CA SER A 17 -22.83 36.33 27.20
C SER A 17 -23.38 35.17 28.03
N ASP A 18 -24.52 34.60 27.61
CA ASP A 18 -25.17 33.50 28.30
C ASP A 18 -24.08 32.55 28.82
N PRO A 19 -23.92 32.37 30.14
CA PRO A 19 -22.84 31.55 30.68
C PRO A 19 -22.79 30.17 30.03
N SER A 20 -23.92 29.70 29.48
CA SER A 20 -23.98 28.49 28.66
C SER A 20 -23.25 28.59 27.32
N GLU A 21 -23.28 29.73 26.63
CA GLU A 21 -22.58 29.96 25.35
C GLU A 21 -21.06 30.07 25.55
N GLU A 22 -20.61 30.82 26.56
CA GLU A 22 -19.18 30.94 26.87
C GLU A 22 -18.61 29.60 27.37
N LEU A 23 -19.36 28.87 28.21
CA LEU A 23 -19.01 27.49 28.59
C LEU A 23 -18.99 26.53 27.40
N ALA A 24 -19.92 26.66 26.45
CA ALA A 24 -19.94 25.84 25.23
C ALA A 24 -18.74 26.13 24.31
N GLN A 25 -18.36 27.40 24.16
CA GLN A 25 -17.17 27.80 23.40
C GLN A 25 -15.88 27.28 24.06
N ILE A 26 -15.75 27.42 25.39
CA ILE A 26 -14.63 26.86 26.15
C ILE A 26 -14.59 25.33 26.02
N ALA A 27 -15.72 24.65 26.14
CA ALA A 27 -15.81 23.20 25.98
C ALA A 27 -15.40 22.75 24.56
N SER A 28 -15.84 23.47 23.52
CA SER A 28 -15.46 23.23 22.13
C SER A 28 -13.95 23.41 21.90
N LEU A 29 -13.37 24.50 22.42
CA LEU A 29 -11.93 24.74 22.34
C LEU A 29 -11.13 23.64 23.06
N VAL A 30 -11.53 23.27 24.28
CA VAL A 30 -10.89 22.18 25.04
C VAL A 30 -10.96 20.86 24.27
N SER A 31 -12.11 20.55 23.67
CA SER A 31 -12.29 19.35 22.84
C SER A 31 -11.36 19.35 21.62
N ASN A 32 -11.27 20.48 20.89
CA ASN A 32 -10.40 20.61 19.73
C ASN A 32 -8.91 20.47 20.11
N TYR A 33 -8.48 21.08 21.21
CA TYR A 33 -7.11 20.95 21.71
C TYR A 33 -6.80 19.51 22.15
N ALA A 34 -7.77 18.82 22.79
CA ALA A 34 -7.62 17.42 23.15
C ALA A 34 -7.44 16.53 21.91
N GLU A 35 -8.27 16.70 20.88
CA GLU A 35 -8.16 15.95 19.63
C GLU A 35 -6.82 16.19 18.92
N GLN A 36 -6.35 17.45 18.88
CA GLN A 36 -5.04 17.78 18.32
C GLN A 36 -3.89 17.13 19.10
N ALA A 37 -3.96 17.14 20.43
CA ALA A 37 -2.98 16.49 21.29
C ALA A 37 -2.96 14.97 21.09
N GLU A 38 -4.13 14.34 20.98
CA GLU A 38 -4.26 12.91 20.67
C GLU A 38 -3.67 12.56 19.30
N LYS A 39 -3.98 13.34 18.26
CA LYS A 39 -3.40 13.14 16.92
C LYS A 39 -1.88 13.29 16.93
N ALA A 40 -1.35 14.33 17.59
CA ALA A 40 0.09 14.54 17.73
C ALA A 40 0.75 13.39 18.50
N PHE A 41 0.12 12.91 19.57
CA PHE A 41 0.59 11.77 20.35
C PHE A 41 0.61 10.49 19.52
N CYS A 42 -0.48 10.16 18.83
CA CYS A 42 -0.58 8.99 17.97
C CYS A 42 0.50 8.99 16.89
N LYS A 43 0.73 10.14 16.24
CA LYS A 43 1.79 10.29 15.24
C LYS A 43 3.17 10.06 15.84
N LEU A 44 3.45 10.62 17.03
CA LEU A 44 4.75 10.47 17.68
C LEU A 44 5.01 9.02 18.13
N VAL A 45 3.96 8.32 18.58
CA VAL A 45 4.03 6.88 18.85
C VAL A 45 4.28 6.10 17.57
N GLU A 46 3.54 6.39 16.49
CA GLU A 46 3.73 5.76 15.18
C GLU A 46 5.17 5.93 14.69
N ASP A 47 5.67 7.17 14.64
CA ASP A 47 7.04 7.48 14.22
C ASP A 47 8.08 6.75 15.08
N SER A 48 7.87 6.67 16.40
CA SER A 48 8.78 5.96 17.30
C SER A 48 8.76 4.45 17.13
N VAL A 49 7.58 3.85 16.95
CA VAL A 49 7.45 2.41 16.70
C VAL A 49 8.10 2.08 15.37
N MET A 50 7.85 2.88 14.34
CA MET A 50 8.43 2.70 13.01
C MET A 50 9.96 2.87 13.03
N GLN A 51 10.48 3.84 13.77
CA GLN A 51 11.92 3.99 13.97
C GLN A 51 12.53 2.80 14.72
N GLN A 52 11.85 2.26 15.72
CA GLN A 52 12.32 1.09 16.47
C GLN A 52 12.34 -0.17 15.59
N VAL A 53 11.25 -0.43 14.86
CA VAL A 53 11.15 -1.51 13.87
C VAL A 53 12.29 -1.41 12.86
N ARG A 54 12.46 -0.23 12.25
CA ARG A 54 13.52 0.01 11.27
C ARG A 54 14.92 -0.28 11.83
N ARG A 55 15.22 0.19 13.05
CA ARG A 55 16.51 -0.06 13.71
C ARG A 55 16.76 -1.54 13.97
N GLN A 56 15.73 -2.29 14.39
CA GLN A 56 15.86 -3.73 14.63
C GLN A 56 16.05 -4.54 13.35
N MET A 57 15.52 -4.05 12.23
CA MET A 57 15.61 -4.71 10.94
C MET A 57 16.80 -4.26 10.09
N SER A 58 17.54 -3.23 10.54
CA SER A 58 18.66 -2.63 9.79
C SER A 58 18.28 -2.19 8.36
N LEU A 59 17.05 -1.68 8.18
CA LEU A 59 16.56 -1.25 6.86
C LEU A 59 16.97 0.20 6.55
N ASP A 60 17.33 0.43 5.29
CA ASP A 60 17.50 1.78 4.75
C ASP A 60 16.15 2.52 4.61
N ASP A 61 16.21 3.84 4.42
CA ASP A 61 15.03 4.71 4.32
C ASP A 61 14.14 4.35 3.13
N ASP A 62 14.74 4.00 2.00
CA ASP A 62 14.04 3.79 0.74
C ASP A 62 13.29 2.45 0.75
N THR A 63 13.93 1.38 1.23
CA THR A 63 13.29 0.07 1.41
C THR A 63 12.11 0.18 2.37
N PHE A 64 12.30 0.84 3.52
CA PHE A 64 11.23 1.02 4.49
C PHE A 64 10.07 1.87 3.94
N ALA A 65 10.38 2.97 3.25
CA ALA A 65 9.36 3.81 2.62
C ALA A 65 8.62 3.07 1.51
N ARG A 66 9.31 2.27 0.69
CA ARG A 66 8.71 1.45 -0.37
C ARG A 66 7.69 0.47 0.20
N MET A 67 8.08 -0.26 1.25
CA MET A 67 7.18 -1.17 1.96
C MET A 67 5.91 -0.42 2.40
N MET A 68 6.05 0.79 2.94
CA MET A 68 4.93 1.59 3.43
C MET A 68 4.01 2.17 2.35
N ARG A 69 4.45 2.32 1.10
CA ARG A 69 3.72 3.03 0.03
C ARG A 69 2.86 2.17 -0.91
N SER A 70 2.46 0.96 -0.52
CA SER A 70 1.40 0.14 -1.17
C SER A 70 1.77 -0.69 -2.42
N ARG A 71 3.05 -0.78 -2.81
CA ARG A 71 3.52 -1.87 -3.69
C ARG A 71 4.37 -2.82 -2.87
N THR A 72 3.73 -3.75 -2.17
CA THR A 72 4.46 -4.87 -1.58
C THR A 72 4.92 -5.77 -2.71
N LEU A 73 6.22 -5.78 -2.95
CA LEU A 73 6.87 -6.75 -3.81
C LEU A 73 7.02 -8.06 -3.05
N PHE A 74 7.16 -9.18 -3.76
CA PHE A 74 7.45 -10.47 -3.12
C PHE A 74 8.76 -10.42 -2.31
N VAL A 75 9.72 -9.61 -2.74
CA VAL A 75 10.96 -9.28 -2.02
C VAL A 75 10.70 -8.77 -0.60
N ASP A 76 9.57 -8.09 -0.38
CA ASP A 76 9.25 -7.51 0.92
C ASP A 76 8.51 -8.51 1.84
N GLU A 77 8.13 -9.71 1.39
CA GLU A 77 7.29 -10.63 2.18
C GLU A 77 7.99 -11.09 3.47
N GLN A 78 9.22 -11.61 3.38
CA GLN A 78 9.97 -12.04 4.57
C GLN A 78 10.23 -10.87 5.52
N ILE A 79 10.48 -9.69 4.97
CA ILE A 79 10.70 -8.45 5.71
C ILE A 79 9.39 -8.06 6.44
N MET A 80 8.24 -8.14 5.79
CA MET A 80 6.93 -7.91 6.39
C MET A 80 6.59 -8.92 7.49
N ILE A 81 6.95 -10.20 7.32
CA ILE A 81 6.78 -11.22 8.38
C ILE A 81 7.61 -10.85 9.61
N LYS A 82 8.90 -10.53 9.42
CA LYS A 82 9.79 -10.09 10.51
C LYS A 82 9.28 -8.80 11.18
N MET A 83 8.81 -7.84 10.39
CA MET A 83 8.19 -6.60 10.90
C MET A 83 6.98 -6.92 11.76
N ASN A 84 6.07 -7.78 11.29
CA ASN A 84 4.90 -8.18 12.05
C ASN A 84 5.29 -8.87 13.36
N GLN A 85 6.29 -9.77 13.33
CA GLN A 85 6.81 -10.42 14.54
C GLN A 85 7.38 -9.42 15.54
N ILE A 86 8.15 -8.43 15.09
CA ILE A 86 8.69 -7.37 15.95
C ILE A 86 7.54 -6.55 16.55
N VAL A 87 6.57 -6.14 15.74
CA VAL A 87 5.42 -5.36 16.20
C VAL A 87 4.57 -6.14 17.20
N GLN A 88 4.36 -7.45 16.99
CA GLN A 88 3.70 -8.34 17.94
C GLN A 88 4.49 -8.48 19.25
N GLN A 89 5.82 -8.65 19.18
CA GLN A 89 6.67 -8.65 20.37
C GLN A 89 6.58 -7.33 21.16
N LEU A 90 6.39 -6.20 20.47
CA LEU A 90 6.16 -4.90 21.12
C LEU A 90 4.77 -4.79 21.77
N LEU A 91 3.76 -5.51 21.27
CA LEU A 91 2.46 -5.64 21.92
C LEU A 91 2.53 -6.51 23.17
N ASP A 92 3.25 -7.64 23.08
CA ASP A 92 3.31 -8.67 24.12
C ASP A 92 4.23 -8.29 25.29
N ASP A 93 5.30 -7.52 25.06
CA ASP A 93 6.20 -7.02 26.11
C ASP A 93 6.15 -5.49 26.22
N PRO A 94 5.25 -4.95 27.08
CA PRO A 94 5.14 -3.51 27.32
C PRO A 94 6.47 -2.88 27.76
N LYS A 95 7.38 -3.63 28.42
CA LYS A 95 8.64 -3.06 28.93
C LYS A 95 9.64 -2.74 27.81
N ARG A 96 9.53 -3.41 26.66
CA ARG A 96 10.35 -3.12 25.45
C ARG A 96 9.82 -1.96 24.63
N PHE A 97 8.68 -1.41 25.02
CA PHE A 97 7.99 -0.40 24.25
C PHE A 97 8.63 0.98 24.49
N ALA A 98 9.42 1.45 23.52
CA ALA A 98 9.99 2.80 23.58
C ALA A 98 8.89 3.88 23.69
N ALA A 99 7.68 3.59 23.21
CA ALA A 99 6.55 4.49 23.37
C ALA A 99 5.95 4.52 24.79
N LEU A 100 6.32 3.64 25.72
CA LEU A 100 6.09 3.91 27.15
C LEU A 100 6.94 5.08 27.64
N ASN A 101 8.18 5.24 27.14
CA ASN A 101 8.99 6.42 27.46
C ASN A 101 8.36 7.70 26.89
N ILE A 102 7.69 7.59 25.74
CA ILE A 102 6.90 8.70 25.15
C ILE A 102 5.70 9.03 26.03
N VAL A 103 4.93 8.02 26.45
CA VAL A 103 3.81 8.19 27.39
C VAL A 103 4.31 8.88 28.65
N ASP A 104 5.41 8.41 29.24
CA ASP A 104 5.96 8.98 30.47
C ASP A 104 6.47 10.43 30.25
N LYS A 105 7.07 10.74 29.09
CA LYS A 105 7.51 12.11 28.73
C LYS A 105 6.34 13.07 28.51
N VAL A 106 5.25 12.60 27.90
CA VAL A 106 4.01 13.37 27.71
C VAL A 106 3.31 13.60 29.05
N VAL A 107 3.27 12.58 29.91
CA VAL A 107 2.80 12.66 31.29
C VAL A 107 3.62 13.68 32.09
N GLN A 108 4.95 13.70 31.91
CA GLN A 108 5.84 14.67 32.55
C GLN A 108 5.58 16.10 32.07
N LEU A 109 5.53 16.35 30.76
CA LEU A 109 5.21 17.67 30.19
C LEU A 109 3.84 18.18 30.65
N ARG A 110 2.84 17.29 30.70
CA ARG A 110 1.52 17.60 31.27
C ARG A 110 1.65 18.02 32.72
N ASP A 111 2.38 17.26 33.55
CA ASP A 111 2.56 17.61 34.96
C ASP A 111 3.27 18.96 35.14
N GLU A 112 4.25 19.29 34.28
CA GLU A 112 4.88 20.61 34.25
C GLU A 112 3.90 21.73 33.90
N ILE A 113 3.00 21.51 32.94
CA ILE A 113 1.95 22.47 32.57
C ILE A 113 0.93 22.63 33.70
N LEU A 114 0.49 21.53 34.31
CA LEU A 114 -0.46 21.54 35.43
C LEU A 114 0.10 22.29 36.65
N VAL A 115 1.42 22.27 36.88
CA VAL A 115 2.08 23.06 37.93
C VAL A 115 2.07 24.56 37.60
N LYS A 116 2.13 24.93 36.32
CA LYS A 116 2.14 26.33 35.85
C LYS A 116 0.76 26.98 35.78
N LEU A 117 -0.32 26.20 35.74
CA LEU A 117 -1.68 26.74 35.74
C LEU A 117 -1.97 27.47 37.06
N ASN A 118 -2.38 28.74 36.95
CA ASN A 118 -2.67 29.57 38.12
C ASN A 118 -3.84 28.95 38.92
N PRO A 119 -3.58 28.49 40.16
CA PRO A 119 -4.54 27.73 40.96
C PRO A 119 -5.78 28.52 41.38
N GLU A 120 -5.74 29.85 41.32
CA GLU A 120 -6.87 30.72 41.68
C GLU A 120 -7.98 30.75 40.61
N ARG A 121 -7.69 30.27 39.40
CA ARG A 121 -8.65 30.25 38.28
C ARG A 121 -9.50 28.99 38.20
N ILE A 122 -9.24 27.98 39.03
CA ILE A 122 -9.94 26.69 39.00
C ILE A 122 -10.67 26.48 40.33
N PHE A 123 -11.94 26.88 40.39
CA PHE A 123 -12.81 26.59 41.53
C PHE A 123 -13.24 25.11 41.50
N ALA A 124 -12.52 24.26 42.24
CA ALA A 124 -12.93 22.90 42.50
C ALA A 124 -12.83 22.59 44.00
N LEU A 125 -13.93 22.12 44.59
CA LEU A 125 -14.07 21.83 46.04
C LEU A 125 -13.08 20.75 46.55
N ASP A 126 -12.52 19.92 45.67
CA ASP A 126 -11.44 18.99 46.00
C ASP A 126 -10.41 18.88 44.87
N ARG A 127 -9.60 19.94 44.75
CA ARG A 127 -8.51 20.10 43.76
C ARG A 127 -7.57 18.89 43.71
N ARG A 128 -7.21 18.30 44.86
CA ARG A 128 -6.26 17.18 44.91
C ARG A 128 -6.88 15.95 44.27
N LYS A 129 -8.16 15.70 44.51
CA LYS A 129 -8.89 14.59 43.92
C LYS A 129 -9.04 14.76 42.40
N VAL A 130 -9.43 15.95 41.93
CA VAL A 130 -9.57 16.25 40.49
C VAL A 130 -8.24 16.10 39.73
N LEU A 131 -7.14 16.67 40.26
CA LEU A 131 -5.82 16.51 39.63
C LEU A 131 -5.36 15.05 39.65
N LYS A 132 -5.62 14.30 40.72
CA LYS A 132 -5.28 12.87 40.80
C LYS A 132 -6.08 12.04 39.78
N GLU A 133 -7.37 12.32 39.62
CA GLU A 133 -8.24 11.66 38.65
C GLU A 133 -7.82 12.00 37.21
N LEU A 134 -7.51 13.26 36.90
CA LEU A 134 -6.98 13.67 35.59
C LEU A 134 -5.64 12.99 35.27
N ARG A 135 -4.75 12.85 36.27
CA ARG A 135 -3.47 12.15 36.11
C ARG A 135 -3.64 10.66 35.83
N LEU A 136 -4.57 10.01 36.51
CA LEU A 136 -4.85 8.58 36.36
C LEU A 136 -5.52 8.28 35.01
N ARG A 137 -6.59 9.01 34.66
CA ARG A 137 -7.33 8.81 33.40
C ARG A 137 -6.45 9.00 32.18
N SER A 138 -5.72 10.11 32.13
CA SER A 138 -4.88 10.40 30.96
C SER A 138 -3.75 9.39 30.75
N ARG A 139 -3.17 8.80 31.81
CA ARG A 139 -2.11 7.80 31.64
C ARG A 139 -2.64 6.53 30.97
N ASP A 140 -3.79 6.05 31.39
CA ASP A 140 -4.39 4.84 30.82
C ASP A 140 -4.95 5.10 29.41
N GLU A 141 -5.50 6.30 29.17
CA GLU A 141 -5.90 6.76 27.84
C GLU A 141 -4.72 6.78 26.86
N PHE A 142 -3.58 7.41 27.21
CA PHE A 142 -2.41 7.44 26.34
C PHE A 142 -1.80 6.05 26.10
N LYS A 143 -1.82 5.16 27.10
CA LYS A 143 -1.41 3.75 26.91
C LYS A 143 -2.35 3.03 25.93
N ASN A 144 -3.65 3.24 26.04
CA ASN A 144 -4.63 2.64 25.15
C ASN A 144 -4.51 3.19 23.73
N LEU A 145 -4.27 4.51 23.58
CA LEU A 145 -3.96 5.12 22.28
C LEU A 145 -2.71 4.51 21.66
N ALA A 146 -1.64 4.36 22.43
CA ALA A 146 -0.41 3.76 21.94
C ALA A 146 -0.62 2.30 21.50
N ARG A 147 -1.32 1.48 22.31
CA ARG A 147 -1.74 0.12 21.92
C ARG A 147 -2.58 0.12 20.64
N GLY A 148 -3.48 1.10 20.50
CA GLY A 148 -4.28 1.30 19.29
C GLY A 148 -3.43 1.54 18.05
N VAL A 149 -2.40 2.39 18.15
CA VAL A 149 -1.44 2.64 17.06
C VAL A 149 -0.68 1.38 16.67
N ILE A 150 -0.13 0.63 17.63
CA ILE A 150 0.60 -0.61 17.33
C ILE A 150 -0.33 -1.65 16.70
N SER A 151 -1.55 -1.79 17.23
CA SER A 151 -2.57 -2.70 16.70
C SER A 151 -2.94 -2.33 15.27
N LYS A 152 -3.02 -1.03 14.95
CA LYS A 152 -3.23 -0.53 13.59
C LYS A 152 -2.07 -0.91 12.67
N ILE A 153 -0.82 -0.75 13.10
CA ILE A 153 0.38 -1.13 12.33
C ILE A 153 0.37 -2.64 12.08
N THR A 154 0.07 -3.43 13.11
CA THR A 154 -0.06 -4.90 13.04
C THR A 154 -1.07 -5.33 11.99
N ARG A 155 -2.30 -4.80 12.07
CA ARG A 155 -3.36 -5.09 11.09
C ARG A 155 -2.95 -4.70 9.67
N THR A 156 -2.20 -3.60 9.53
CA THR A 156 -1.66 -3.17 8.23
C THR A 156 -0.64 -4.19 7.70
N CYS A 157 0.20 -4.76 8.57
CA CYS A 157 1.14 -5.81 8.19
C CYS A 157 0.42 -7.10 7.80
N GLU A 158 -0.54 -7.54 8.60
CA GLU A 158 -1.35 -8.74 8.35
C GLU A 158 -2.11 -8.63 7.02
N SER A 159 -2.79 -7.51 6.78
CA SER A 159 -3.51 -7.27 5.51
C SER A 159 -2.56 -7.31 4.31
N ARG A 160 -1.33 -6.80 4.44
CA ARG A 160 -0.34 -6.87 3.37
C ARG A 160 0.19 -8.27 3.12
N LEU A 161 0.44 -9.03 4.18
CA LEU A 161 0.84 -10.44 4.07
C LEU A 161 -0.27 -11.27 3.40
N GLU A 162 -1.53 -10.99 3.73
CA GLU A 162 -2.67 -11.61 3.05
C GLU A 162 -2.70 -11.25 1.55
N MET A 163 -2.52 -9.97 1.19
CA MET A 163 -2.44 -9.56 -0.21
C MET A 163 -1.28 -10.23 -0.96
N LEU A 164 -0.11 -10.36 -0.34
CA LEU A 164 1.05 -11.06 -0.91
C LEU A 164 0.75 -12.54 -1.10
N SER A 165 0.12 -13.20 -0.13
CA SER A 165 -0.31 -14.59 -0.23
C SER A 165 -1.31 -14.80 -1.38
N ILE A 166 -2.30 -13.92 -1.52
CA ILE A 166 -3.25 -13.94 -2.65
C ILE A 166 -2.51 -13.72 -3.98
N SER A 167 -1.57 -12.77 -4.03
CA SER A 167 -0.77 -12.49 -5.22
C SER A 167 0.06 -13.71 -5.63
N ARG A 168 0.74 -14.36 -4.67
CA ARG A 168 1.48 -15.61 -4.88
C ARG A 168 0.57 -16.70 -5.40
N GLY A 169 -0.61 -16.86 -4.80
CA GLY A 169 -1.62 -17.82 -5.26
C GLY A 169 -2.00 -17.61 -6.73
N LYS A 170 -2.17 -16.35 -7.16
CA LYS A 170 -2.45 -15.99 -8.56
C LYS A 170 -1.29 -16.23 -9.53
N VAL A 171 -0.05 -16.23 -9.02
CA VAL A 171 1.13 -16.57 -9.82
C VAL A 171 1.19 -18.09 -9.98
N LEU A 172 1.07 -18.82 -8.88
CA LEU A 172 1.12 -20.29 -8.82
C LEU A 172 0.01 -20.97 -9.61
N ASP A 173 -1.22 -20.43 -9.60
CA ASP A 173 -2.34 -20.99 -10.36
C ASP A 173 -2.37 -20.57 -11.84
N GLY A 174 -1.40 -19.74 -12.27
CA GLY A 174 -1.31 -19.21 -13.63
C GLY A 174 -2.34 -18.12 -13.99
N SER A 175 -3.18 -17.68 -13.05
CA SER A 175 -4.17 -16.61 -13.26
C SER A 175 -3.50 -15.30 -13.67
N ARG A 176 -2.35 -14.98 -13.06
CA ARG A 176 -1.55 -13.78 -13.38
C ARG A 176 -1.02 -13.85 -14.81
N LYS A 177 -0.43 -14.98 -15.21
CA LYS A 177 0.01 -15.24 -16.59
C LYS A 177 -1.13 -15.11 -17.57
N LYS A 178 -2.28 -15.74 -17.30
CA LYS A 178 -3.48 -15.66 -18.15
C LYS A 178 -3.98 -14.23 -18.30
N HIS A 179 -3.97 -13.44 -17.23
CA HIS A 179 -4.35 -12.04 -17.25
C HIS A 179 -3.41 -11.20 -18.12
N VAL A 180 -2.09 -11.28 -17.89
CA VAL A 180 -1.08 -10.59 -18.71
C VAL A 180 -1.20 -11.03 -20.16
N THR A 181 -1.41 -12.34 -20.39
CA THR A 181 -1.56 -12.93 -21.72
C THR A 181 -2.82 -12.44 -22.45
N GLY A 182 -3.94 -12.32 -21.75
CA GLY A 182 -5.15 -11.73 -22.33
C GLY A 182 -4.98 -10.25 -22.64
N TRP A 183 -4.27 -9.53 -21.77
CA TRP A 183 -4.03 -8.10 -21.92
C TRP A 183 -3.19 -7.75 -23.15
N TRP A 184 -1.98 -8.32 -23.31
CA TRP A 184 -1.11 -7.97 -24.45
C TRP A 184 -1.70 -8.43 -25.79
N LEU A 185 -2.38 -9.58 -25.87
CA LEU A 185 -3.09 -10.00 -27.09
C LEU A 185 -4.19 -9.01 -27.47
N LYS A 186 -4.91 -8.47 -26.48
CA LYS A 186 -5.92 -7.41 -26.71
C LYS A 186 -5.26 -6.11 -27.16
N GLU A 187 -4.12 -5.73 -26.56
CA GLU A 187 -3.40 -4.50 -26.92
C GLU A 187 -2.81 -4.57 -28.33
N THR A 188 -2.20 -5.69 -28.70
CA THR A 188 -1.70 -5.97 -30.05
C THR A 188 -2.85 -5.91 -31.06
N ARG A 189 -3.96 -6.61 -30.79
CA ARG A 189 -5.15 -6.58 -31.67
C ARG A 189 -5.66 -5.16 -31.84
N ARG A 190 -5.84 -4.41 -30.75
CA ARG A 190 -6.32 -3.02 -30.80
C ARG A 190 -5.39 -2.15 -31.63
N THR A 191 -4.09 -2.23 -31.37
CA THR A 191 -3.09 -1.37 -32.03
C THR A 191 -2.99 -1.68 -33.53
N VAL A 192 -2.90 -2.96 -33.90
CA VAL A 192 -2.92 -3.38 -35.31
C VAL A 192 -4.22 -2.98 -35.98
N GLN A 193 -5.35 -3.09 -35.27
CA GLN A 193 -6.63 -2.72 -35.84
C GLN A 193 -6.72 -1.24 -36.17
N THR A 194 -6.29 -0.39 -35.24
CA THR A 194 -6.20 1.06 -35.42
C THR A 194 -5.26 1.41 -36.56
N PHE A 195 -4.06 0.82 -36.59
CA PHE A 195 -3.08 1.05 -37.65
C PHE A 195 -3.63 0.70 -39.04
N LEU A 196 -4.18 -0.49 -39.23
CA LEU A 196 -4.76 -0.89 -40.51
C LEU A 196 -5.93 0.04 -40.91
N LYS A 197 -6.75 0.48 -39.96
CA LYS A 197 -7.83 1.44 -40.22
C LYS A 197 -7.28 2.78 -40.72
N GLU A 198 -6.19 3.27 -40.14
CA GLU A 198 -5.50 4.48 -40.57
C GLU A 198 -4.89 4.34 -41.97
N CYS A 199 -4.43 3.14 -42.34
CA CYS A 199 -4.03 2.80 -43.71
C CYS A 199 -5.22 2.60 -44.68
N GLY A 200 -6.46 2.85 -44.25
CA GLY A 200 -7.66 2.77 -45.08
C GLY A 200 -8.31 1.38 -45.15
N TYR A 201 -7.92 0.43 -44.29
CA TYR A 201 -8.56 -0.89 -44.22
C TYR A 201 -9.99 -0.79 -43.65
N SER A 202 -10.96 -1.33 -44.38
CA SER A 202 -12.36 -1.40 -43.97
C SER A 202 -12.70 -2.77 -43.37
N TYR A 203 -12.99 -2.81 -42.06
CA TYR A 203 -13.38 -4.06 -41.36
C TYR A 203 -14.76 -4.58 -41.75
N GLU A 204 -15.59 -3.75 -42.37
CA GLU A 204 -16.96 -4.08 -42.77
C GLU A 204 -17.04 -4.60 -44.21
N ALA A 205 -15.91 -4.63 -44.93
CA ALA A 205 -15.86 -5.05 -46.33
C ALA A 205 -16.26 -6.52 -46.55
N ILE A 206 -16.04 -7.37 -45.55
CA ILE A 206 -16.35 -8.80 -45.59
C ILE A 206 -17.35 -9.11 -44.46
N PRO A 207 -18.55 -9.62 -44.75
CA PRO A 207 -19.51 -9.98 -43.72
C PRO A 207 -18.98 -11.12 -42.86
N LYS A 208 -19.43 -11.18 -41.59
CA LYS A 208 -19.02 -12.25 -40.66
C LYS A 208 -19.35 -13.65 -41.21
N ASP A 209 -20.45 -13.79 -41.93
CA ASP A 209 -20.88 -15.02 -42.59
C ASP A 209 -20.65 -14.97 -44.10
N TYR A 210 -19.39 -14.77 -44.49
CA TYR A 210 -18.97 -14.70 -45.91
C TYR A 210 -19.19 -16.00 -46.69
N THR A 211 -19.55 -17.10 -46.01
CA THR A 211 -19.87 -18.38 -46.65
C THR A 211 -21.25 -18.34 -47.29
N ASN A 212 -22.22 -17.71 -46.63
CA ASN A 212 -23.61 -17.64 -47.11
C ASN A 212 -23.96 -16.27 -47.73
N ILE A 213 -23.28 -15.21 -47.30
CA ILE A 213 -23.56 -13.84 -47.72
C ILE A 213 -22.34 -13.30 -48.47
N PRO A 214 -22.43 -13.01 -49.78
CA PRO A 214 -21.33 -12.40 -50.51
C PRO A 214 -21.07 -10.97 -50.01
N PRO A 215 -19.85 -10.45 -50.16
CA PRO A 215 -19.57 -9.05 -49.83
C PRO A 215 -20.37 -8.10 -50.72
N ASP A 216 -20.93 -7.05 -50.12
CA ASP A 216 -21.75 -6.06 -50.84
C ASP A 216 -20.96 -5.28 -51.90
N ASN A 217 -19.64 -5.13 -51.71
CA ASN A 217 -18.78 -4.37 -52.60
C ASN A 217 -17.38 -5.00 -52.74
N LEU A 218 -17.16 -5.71 -53.84
CA LEU A 218 -15.87 -6.35 -54.15
C LEU A 218 -14.72 -5.34 -54.33
N SER A 219 -15.00 -4.10 -54.73
CA SER A 219 -13.97 -3.08 -54.89
C SER A 219 -13.34 -2.70 -53.55
N ILE A 220 -14.12 -2.68 -52.46
CA ILE A 220 -13.60 -2.43 -51.10
C ILE A 220 -12.74 -3.62 -50.64
N VAL A 221 -13.15 -4.85 -50.96
CA VAL A 221 -12.36 -6.06 -50.67
C VAL A 221 -11.01 -6.01 -51.40
N GLN A 222 -11.02 -5.60 -52.67
CA GLN A 222 -9.79 -5.40 -53.45
C GLN A 222 -8.90 -4.31 -52.83
N GLN A 223 -9.48 -3.17 -52.42
CA GLN A 223 -8.74 -2.11 -51.75
C GLN A 223 -8.10 -2.60 -50.43
N ASN A 224 -8.82 -3.37 -49.62
CA ASN A 224 -8.27 -3.98 -48.41
C ASN A 224 -7.07 -4.89 -48.72
N LEU A 225 -7.17 -5.70 -49.77
CA LEU A 225 -6.07 -6.56 -50.21
C LEU A 225 -4.85 -5.72 -50.62
N GLU A 226 -5.04 -4.66 -51.40
CA GLU A 226 -3.96 -3.72 -51.78
C GLU A 226 -3.32 -3.07 -50.55
N THR A 227 -4.12 -2.63 -49.57
CA THR A 227 -3.61 -2.10 -48.30
C THR A 227 -2.76 -3.12 -47.56
N VAL A 228 -3.22 -4.37 -47.44
CA VAL A 228 -2.46 -5.44 -46.77
C VAL A 228 -1.15 -5.72 -47.52
N MET A 229 -1.18 -5.80 -48.85
CA MET A 229 0.02 -6.00 -49.66
C MET A 229 1.03 -4.87 -49.46
N LYS A 230 0.57 -3.60 -49.45
CA LYS A 230 1.44 -2.44 -49.17
C LYS A 230 2.05 -2.49 -47.79
N VAL A 231 1.27 -2.82 -46.76
CA VAL A 231 1.75 -2.93 -45.38
C VAL A 231 2.81 -4.04 -45.23
N LEU A 232 2.63 -5.16 -45.94
CA LEU A 232 3.55 -6.30 -45.91
C LEU A 232 4.79 -6.12 -46.80
N ASP A 233 4.75 -5.22 -47.79
CA ASP A 233 5.89 -4.91 -48.65
C ASP A 233 7.03 -4.26 -47.85
N THR A 234 8.19 -4.90 -47.79
CA THR A 234 9.32 -4.48 -46.93
C THR A 234 9.90 -3.12 -47.29
N ASP A 235 9.70 -2.66 -48.53
CA ASP A 235 10.25 -1.39 -49.03
C ASP A 235 9.26 -0.22 -48.93
N SER A 236 7.99 -0.50 -48.59
CA SER A 236 6.94 0.52 -48.52
C SER A 236 7.09 1.46 -47.32
N GLN A 237 6.47 2.65 -47.41
CA GLN A 237 6.42 3.59 -46.28
C GLN A 237 5.50 3.07 -45.18
N GLU A 238 4.41 2.41 -45.55
CA GLU A 238 3.46 1.77 -44.63
C GLU A 238 4.15 0.67 -43.81
N ASN A 239 5.10 -0.07 -44.39
CA ASN A 239 5.89 -1.05 -43.64
C ASN A 239 6.81 -0.40 -42.60
N LYS A 240 7.38 0.77 -42.91
CA LYS A 240 8.15 1.54 -41.93
C LYS A 240 7.27 1.98 -40.77
N GLN A 241 6.06 2.48 -41.05
CA GLN A 241 5.07 2.81 -40.02
C GLN A 241 4.66 1.56 -39.22
N LEU A 242 4.48 0.41 -39.87
CA LEU A 242 4.21 -0.85 -39.17
C LEU A 242 5.36 -1.22 -38.23
N LYS A 243 6.62 -1.07 -38.64
CA LYS A 243 7.80 -1.30 -37.78
C LYS A 243 7.79 -0.37 -36.57
N GLU A 244 7.48 0.91 -36.75
CA GLU A 244 7.32 1.85 -35.62
C GLU A 244 6.20 1.43 -34.67
N VAL A 245 5.06 0.97 -35.20
CA VAL A 245 3.96 0.41 -34.41
C VAL A 245 4.38 -0.84 -33.64
N ILE A 246 5.14 -1.74 -34.27
CA ILE A 246 5.68 -2.95 -33.63
C ILE A 246 6.65 -2.59 -32.50
N GLU A 247 7.58 -1.66 -32.73
CA GLU A 247 8.51 -1.21 -31.68
C GLU A 247 7.77 -0.52 -30.53
N GLY A 248 6.76 0.30 -30.82
CA GLY A 248 5.88 0.89 -29.81
C GLY A 248 5.07 -0.16 -29.03
N LEU A 249 4.68 -1.28 -29.67
CA LEU A 249 4.07 -2.42 -28.99
C LEU A 249 5.07 -3.13 -28.09
N LYS A 250 6.26 -3.48 -28.59
CA LYS A 250 7.32 -4.11 -27.80
C LYS A 250 7.66 -3.30 -26.55
N GLY A 251 7.84 -1.98 -26.72
CA GLY A 251 8.13 -1.07 -25.61
C GLY A 251 7.05 -0.99 -24.53
N ARG A 252 5.81 -1.42 -24.82
CA ARG A 252 4.72 -1.50 -23.83
C ARG A 252 4.50 -2.91 -23.28
N VAL A 253 4.71 -3.93 -24.11
CA VAL A 253 4.46 -5.34 -23.77
C VAL A 253 5.61 -5.91 -22.95
N TYR A 254 6.85 -5.77 -23.42
CA TYR A 254 8.00 -6.43 -22.81
C TYR A 254 8.23 -6.02 -21.35
N PRO A 255 8.13 -4.73 -20.96
CA PRO A 255 8.26 -4.37 -19.54
C PRO A 255 7.26 -5.08 -18.63
N ARG A 256 6.04 -5.36 -19.12
CA ARG A 256 5.03 -6.10 -18.33
C ARG A 256 5.28 -7.61 -18.31
N MET A 257 5.95 -8.14 -19.33
CA MET A 257 6.42 -9.52 -19.33
C MET A 257 7.59 -9.67 -18.35
N ASP A 258 8.50 -8.70 -18.33
CA ASP A 258 9.61 -8.66 -17.38
C ASP A 258 9.08 -8.58 -15.94
N GLU A 259 8.04 -7.78 -15.67
CA GLU A 259 7.33 -7.78 -14.38
C GLU A 259 6.73 -9.17 -14.03
N LEU A 260 6.19 -9.89 -15.01
CA LEU A 260 5.65 -11.24 -14.80
C LEU A 260 6.76 -12.25 -14.50
N LEU A 261 7.88 -12.17 -15.21
CA LEU A 261 9.05 -13.03 -14.98
C LEU A 261 9.67 -12.75 -13.61
N HIS A 262 9.74 -11.48 -13.20
CA HIS A 262 10.16 -11.09 -11.85
C HIS A 262 9.27 -11.73 -10.76
N ASP A 263 7.94 -11.66 -10.94
CA ASP A 263 6.98 -12.35 -10.05
C ASP A 263 7.24 -13.87 -10.03
N PHE A 264 7.55 -14.48 -11.18
CA PHE A 264 7.83 -15.91 -11.28
C PHE A 264 9.09 -16.30 -10.52
N TYR A 265 10.19 -15.57 -10.74
CA TYR A 265 11.47 -15.81 -10.08
C TYR A 265 11.34 -15.68 -8.56
N ALA A 266 10.65 -14.63 -8.10
CA ALA A 266 10.42 -14.41 -6.68
C ALA A 266 9.63 -15.56 -6.02
N VAL A 267 8.57 -16.05 -6.69
CA VAL A 267 7.76 -17.17 -6.18
C VAL A 267 8.54 -18.48 -6.19
N MET A 268 9.35 -18.73 -7.22
CA MET A 268 10.20 -19.92 -7.27
C MET A 268 11.26 -19.92 -6.18
N LEU A 269 11.98 -18.81 -6.00
CA LEU A 269 12.95 -18.62 -4.91
C LEU A 269 12.29 -18.83 -3.54
N TYR A 270 11.12 -18.24 -3.33
CA TYR A 270 10.36 -18.42 -2.10
C TYR A 270 10.03 -19.90 -1.85
N ALA A 271 9.57 -20.61 -2.88
CA ALA A 271 9.15 -22.00 -2.73
C ALA A 271 10.31 -22.96 -2.45
N VAL A 272 11.52 -22.66 -2.94
CA VAL A 272 12.72 -23.44 -2.61
C VAL A 272 13.38 -23.03 -1.29
N GLY A 273 12.79 -22.07 -0.56
CA GLY A 273 13.30 -21.60 0.73
C GLY A 273 14.50 -20.66 0.63
N GLU A 274 14.78 -20.12 -0.56
CA GLU A 274 15.84 -19.13 -0.76
C GLU A 274 15.39 -17.73 -0.31
N GLU A 275 16.36 -16.89 0.02
CA GLU A 275 16.07 -15.50 0.35
C GLU A 275 15.63 -14.75 -0.92
N VAL A 276 14.47 -14.09 -0.86
CA VAL A 276 13.92 -13.34 -1.99
C VAL A 276 14.36 -11.89 -1.89
N THR A 277 15.44 -11.56 -2.58
CA THR A 277 15.98 -10.19 -2.72
C THR A 277 16.00 -9.76 -4.19
N GLU A 278 16.13 -8.46 -4.46
CA GLU A 278 16.32 -7.98 -5.85
C GLU A 278 17.58 -8.57 -6.49
N GLN A 279 18.65 -8.71 -5.70
CA GLN A 279 19.91 -9.28 -6.19
C GLN A 279 19.74 -10.76 -6.57
N THR A 280 19.10 -11.55 -5.70
CA THR A 280 18.85 -12.98 -5.99
C THR A 280 17.88 -13.19 -7.14
N ILE A 281 16.96 -12.25 -7.40
CA ILE A 281 16.09 -12.30 -8.57
C ILE A 281 16.86 -11.95 -9.85
N GLN A 282 17.80 -11.00 -9.78
CA GLN A 282 18.67 -10.67 -10.92
C GLN A 282 19.67 -11.79 -11.24
N ASP A 283 20.20 -12.44 -10.21
CA ASP A 283 21.12 -13.58 -10.31
C ASP A 283 20.39 -14.92 -10.49
N PHE A 284 19.09 -14.89 -10.83
CA PHE A 284 18.27 -16.08 -10.98
C PHE A 284 18.77 -16.96 -12.14
N GLU A 285 19.04 -18.23 -11.85
CA GLU A 285 19.41 -19.25 -12.84
C GLU A 285 18.44 -20.44 -12.78
N LEU A 286 17.80 -20.73 -13.92
CA LEU A 286 16.77 -21.77 -14.02
C LEU A 286 17.30 -23.16 -13.65
N ASP A 287 18.52 -23.50 -14.08
CA ASP A 287 19.17 -24.78 -13.79
C ASP A 287 19.42 -24.97 -12.29
N THR A 288 19.82 -23.90 -11.60
CA THR A 288 20.09 -23.91 -10.16
C THR A 288 18.81 -24.15 -9.37
N ILE A 289 17.71 -23.52 -9.75
CA ILE A 289 16.41 -23.70 -9.11
C ILE A 289 15.81 -25.07 -9.40
N THR A 290 15.96 -25.58 -10.62
CA THR A 290 15.50 -26.92 -10.99
C THR A 290 16.16 -27.99 -10.12
N LYS A 291 17.49 -27.93 -9.95
CA LYS A 291 18.23 -28.84 -9.06
C LYS A 291 17.78 -28.73 -7.61
N LYS A 292 17.66 -27.51 -7.08
CA LYS A 292 17.18 -27.29 -5.70
C LYS A 292 15.77 -27.83 -5.50
N LEU A 293 14.89 -27.69 -6.50
CA LEU A 293 13.53 -28.23 -6.45
C LEU A 293 13.56 -29.76 -6.39
N GLU A 294 14.40 -30.42 -7.19
CA GLU A 294 14.60 -31.87 -7.15
C GLU A 294 15.08 -32.36 -5.78
N ASP A 295 15.98 -31.62 -5.13
CA ASP A 295 16.52 -31.96 -3.80
C ASP A 295 15.45 -31.87 -2.69
N ILE A 296 14.47 -30.98 -2.82
CA ILE A 296 13.44 -30.73 -1.78
C ILE A 296 12.06 -31.28 -2.15
N GLN A 297 11.86 -31.85 -3.33
CA GLN A 297 10.54 -32.25 -3.85
C GLN A 297 9.78 -33.17 -2.89
N ASP A 298 10.48 -34.05 -2.18
CA ASP A 298 9.90 -35.01 -1.24
C ASP A 298 9.33 -34.33 0.02
N THR A 299 9.72 -33.09 0.29
CA THR A 299 9.24 -32.30 1.44
C THR A 299 8.09 -31.36 1.08
N LEU A 300 7.92 -31.07 -0.21
CA LEU A 300 6.94 -30.12 -0.70
C LEU A 300 5.61 -30.81 -1.05
N ASP A 301 4.53 -30.03 -1.02
CA ASP A 301 3.25 -30.50 -1.53
C ASP A 301 3.33 -30.79 -3.04
N SER A 302 2.86 -31.96 -3.45
CA SER A 302 2.85 -32.41 -4.85
C SER A 302 2.17 -31.42 -5.80
N ALA A 303 1.14 -30.71 -5.33
CA ALA A 303 0.47 -29.69 -6.14
C ALA A 303 1.36 -28.47 -6.36
N LEU A 304 2.08 -28.02 -5.33
CA LEU A 304 3.04 -26.93 -5.42
C LEU A 304 4.21 -27.28 -6.35
N VAL A 305 4.78 -28.48 -6.23
CA VAL A 305 5.85 -28.98 -7.12
C VAL A 305 5.40 -28.96 -8.57
N ARG A 306 4.17 -29.40 -8.85
CA ARG A 306 3.60 -29.34 -10.20
C ARG A 306 3.48 -27.90 -10.70
N GLN A 307 2.97 -26.98 -9.88
CA GLN A 307 2.82 -25.56 -10.25
C GLN A 307 4.17 -24.92 -10.57
N ILE A 308 5.20 -25.16 -9.76
CA ILE A 308 6.56 -24.65 -10.01
C ILE A 308 7.13 -25.25 -11.29
N ASN A 309 6.97 -26.55 -11.53
CA ASN A 309 7.41 -27.19 -12.77
C ASN A 309 6.70 -26.62 -14.01
N ASP A 310 5.44 -26.21 -13.91
CA ASP A 310 4.75 -25.54 -15.00
C ASP A 310 5.28 -24.12 -15.21
N MET A 311 5.65 -23.40 -14.14
CA MET A 311 6.35 -22.11 -14.24
C MET A 311 7.75 -22.24 -14.87
N ILE A 312 8.51 -23.28 -14.53
CA ILE A 312 9.84 -23.55 -15.11
C ILE A 312 9.76 -23.74 -16.62
N LYS A 313 8.69 -24.34 -17.15
CA LYS A 313 8.48 -24.50 -18.60
C LYS A 313 8.09 -23.20 -19.31
N ASP A 314 7.57 -22.23 -18.56
CA ASP A 314 7.09 -20.96 -19.08
C ASP A 314 8.18 -19.90 -19.18
N VAL A 315 9.22 -20.02 -18.34
CA VAL A 315 10.45 -19.21 -18.36
C VAL A 315 11.34 -19.67 -19.50
#